data_AF-A0A7C4CN74-F1
#
_entry.id   AF-A0A7C4CN74-F1
#
_cell.length_a   1.000
_cell.length_b   1.000
_cell.length_c   1.000
_cell.angle_alpha   90.00
_cell.angle_beta   90.00
_cell.angle_gamma   90.00
#
_symmetry.space_group_name_H-M   'P 1'
#
loop_
_entity.id
_entity.type
_entity.pdbx_description
1 polymer ?
#
loop_
_entity_poly.entity_id
_entity_poly.type
_entity_poly.pdbx_seq_one_letter_code
_entity_poly.pdbx_strand_id
1 'polypeptide(L)'
;MARDFISPIKGKRCSLSEVLYRLDWIEILREAIEMRRSSWGDRPVVEWRNASDEVCFALLRALEKAGVDVYATIIVWKKGTKKKSGV
;
A
#
# COMPACT_ATOMS: atom_id res chain seq x y z
N MET A 1 -14.97 18.46 -8.79
CA MET A 1 -14.32 17.63 -9.84
C MET A 1 -14.39 16.19 -9.37
N ALA A 2 -15.31 15.40 -9.94
CA ALA A 2 -15.36 13.96 -9.68
C ALA A 2 -14.04 13.37 -10.21
N ARG A 3 -13.21 12.86 -9.32
CA ARG A 3 -12.06 12.06 -9.73
C ARG A 3 -12.62 10.67 -9.94
N ASP A 4 -12.80 10.27 -11.20
CA ASP A 4 -13.17 8.92 -11.59
C ASP A 4 -12.01 7.97 -11.25
N PHE A 5 -11.78 7.73 -9.96
CA PHE A 5 -10.76 6.82 -9.49
C PHE A 5 -11.32 5.41 -9.50
N ILE A 6 -10.56 4.54 -10.19
CA ILE A 6 -10.68 3.09 -10.24
C ILE A 6 -11.75 2.59 -11.23
N SER A 7 -11.47 2.73 -12.52
CA SER A 7 -11.86 1.67 -13.47
C SER A 7 -11.01 0.43 -13.18
N PRO A 8 -11.57 -0.80 -13.18
CA PRO A 8 -10.81 -2.02 -12.98
C PRO A 8 -9.58 -2.07 -13.90
N ILE A 9 -8.40 -2.36 -13.35
CA ILE A 9 -7.15 -2.50 -14.13
C ILE A 9 -7.18 -3.87 -14.84
N LYS A 10 -8.15 -4.08 -15.74
CA LYS A 10 -8.30 -5.35 -16.46
C LYS A 10 -7.46 -5.32 -17.75
N GLY A 11 -6.58 -6.30 -17.91
CA GLY A 11 -5.90 -6.61 -19.18
C GLY A 11 -4.77 -5.66 -19.60
N LYS A 12 -4.33 -4.72 -18.74
CA LYS A 12 -3.23 -3.79 -19.04
C LYS A 12 -2.01 -4.08 -18.19
N ARG A 13 -0.83 -4.20 -18.81
CA ARG A 13 0.45 -4.22 -18.09
C ARG A 13 0.71 -2.83 -17.50
N CYS A 14 0.81 -2.75 -16.19
CA CYS A 14 1.18 -1.54 -15.46
C CYS A 14 2.29 -1.90 -14.47
N SER A 15 3.20 -0.97 -14.23
CA SER A 15 4.16 -1.07 -13.14
C SER A 15 3.46 -0.95 -11.78
N LEU A 16 4.06 -1.52 -10.73
CA LEU A 16 3.55 -1.39 -9.37
C LEU A 16 3.39 0.08 -8.96
N SER A 17 4.34 0.94 -9.34
CA SER A 17 4.26 2.39 -9.08
C SER A 17 3.03 3.03 -9.72
N GLU A 18 2.72 2.71 -10.98
CA GLU A 18 1.53 3.25 -11.65
C GLU A 18 0.23 2.78 -10.99
N VAL A 19 0.19 1.54 -10.53
CA VAL A 19 -0.96 1.02 -9.77
C VAL A 19 -1.14 1.82 -8.48
N LEU A 20 -0.07 1.94 -7.69
CA LEU A 20 -0.09 2.67 -6.42
C LEU A 20 -0.50 4.14 -6.60
N TYR A 21 -0.04 4.83 -7.64
CA TYR A 21 -0.41 6.22 -7.91
C TYR A 21 -1.89 6.42 -8.26
N ARG A 22 -2.58 5.37 -8.71
CA ARG A 22 -4.00 5.43 -9.10
C ARG A 22 -4.95 5.06 -7.98
N LEU A 23 -4.44 4.58 -6.85
CA LEU A 23 -5.26 4.30 -5.69
C LEU A 23 -5.69 5.59 -5.00
N ASP A 24 -6.87 5.56 -4.38
CA ASP A 24 -7.33 6.65 -3.55
C ASP A 24 -6.66 6.58 -2.17
N TRP A 25 -5.51 7.26 -2.04
CA TRP A 25 -4.75 7.30 -0.80
C TRP A 25 -5.48 8.00 0.34
N ILE A 26 -6.41 8.92 0.04
CA ILE A 26 -7.19 9.57 1.09
C ILE A 26 -8.12 8.54 1.72
N GLU A 27 -8.80 7.75 0.91
CA GLU A 27 -9.67 6.67 1.38
C GLU A 27 -8.89 5.58 2.10
N ILE A 28 -7.72 5.18 1.58
CA ILE A 28 -6.85 4.18 2.23
C ILE A 28 -6.43 4.64 3.63
N LEU A 29 -5.97 5.89 3.75
CA LEU A 29 -5.55 6.45 5.05
C LEU A 29 -6.74 6.61 5.98
N ARG A 30 -7.93 6.96 5.47
CA ARG A 30 -9.16 7.01 6.27
C ARG A 30 -9.52 5.63 6.81
N GLU A 31 -9.52 4.61 5.96
CA GLU A 31 -9.80 3.21 6.36
C GLU A 31 -8.78 2.73 7.41
N ALA A 32 -7.49 3.01 7.22
CA ALA A 32 -6.45 2.66 8.18
C ALA A 32 -6.64 3.31 9.56
N ILE A 33 -7.05 4.58 9.61
CA ILE A 33 -7.33 5.30 10.87
C ILE A 33 -8.63 4.79 11.52
N GLU A 34 -9.65 4.48 10.72
CA GLU A 34 -10.95 4.01 11.21
C GLU A 34 -10.89 2.59 11.78
N MET A 35 -10.11 1.69 11.18
CA MET A 35 -9.94 0.32 11.68
C MET A 35 -9.40 0.29 13.10
N ARG A 36 -8.59 1.29 13.48
CA ARG A 36 -8.12 1.44 14.85
C ARG A 36 -7.89 2.90 15.21
N ARG A 37 -8.86 3.49 15.90
CA ARG A 37 -8.65 4.76 16.63
C ARG A 37 -7.72 4.49 17.82
N SER A 38 -6.43 4.68 17.61
CA SER A 38 -5.41 4.44 18.63
C SER A 38 -5.36 5.56 19.68
N SER A 39 -5.15 5.19 20.95
CA SER A 39 -4.77 6.12 22.01
C SER A 39 -3.24 6.26 22.03
N TRP A 40 -2.70 7.10 21.15
CA TRP A 40 -1.26 7.34 21.01
C TRP A 40 -0.53 7.75 22.31
N GLY A 41 -1.27 8.13 23.36
CA GLY A 41 -0.73 8.53 24.66
C GLY A 41 -0.26 7.38 25.55
N ASP A 42 -0.78 6.15 25.41
CA ASP A 42 -0.55 5.10 26.40
C ASP A 42 0.66 4.20 26.08
N ARG A 43 0.81 3.81 24.80
CA ARG A 43 1.84 2.85 24.35
C ARG A 43 2.35 3.16 22.94
N PRO A 44 3.10 4.26 22.75
CA PRO A 44 3.43 4.77 21.42
C PRO A 44 4.08 3.72 20.51
N VAL A 45 5.10 2.97 20.95
CA VAL A 45 5.77 1.97 20.08
C VAL A 45 4.81 0.88 19.58
N VAL A 46 3.86 0.44 20.42
CA VAL A 46 2.84 -0.54 20.03
C VAL A 46 1.88 0.09 19.02
N GLU A 47 1.45 1.33 19.27
CA GLU A 47 0.56 2.05 18.35
C GLU A 47 1.20 2.36 16.99
N TRP A 48 2.52 2.60 16.93
CA TRP A 48 3.25 2.81 15.68
C TRP A 48 3.25 1.56 14.81
N ARG A 49 3.53 0.39 15.42
CA ARG A 49 3.48 -0.90 14.70
C ARG A 49 2.07 -1.17 14.19
N ASN A 50 1.07 -0.98 15.04
CA ASN A 50 -0.32 -1.19 14.66
C ASN A 50 -0.72 -0.25 13.51
N ALA A 51 -0.33 1.03 13.55
CA ALA A 51 -0.61 1.96 12.46
C ALA A 51 0.02 1.51 11.13
N SER A 52 1.24 0.97 11.16
CA SER A 52 1.87 0.39 9.97
C SER A 52 1.08 -0.81 9.43
N ASP A 53 0.60 -1.69 10.31
CA ASP A 53 -0.19 -2.87 9.94
C ASP A 53 -1.55 -2.45 9.34
N GLU A 54 -2.23 -1.46 9.93
CA GLU A 54 -3.50 -0.94 9.41
C GLU A 54 -3.35 -0.31 8.02
N VAL A 55 -2.29 0.48 7.79
CA VAL A 55 -1.98 1.03 6.46
C VAL A 55 -1.70 -0.08 5.45
N CYS A 56 -0.98 -1.12 5.86
CA CYS A 56 -0.70 -2.28 5.02
C CYS A 56 -1.99 -2.98 4.59
N PHE A 57 -2.89 -3.31 5.53
CA PHE A 57 -4.14 -3.98 5.23
C PHE A 57 -5.10 -3.12 4.39
N ALA A 58 -5.19 -1.82 4.69
CA ALA A 58 -6.00 -0.89 3.90
C ALA A 58 -5.50 -0.82 2.45
N LEU A 59 -4.18 -0.78 2.23
CA LEU A 59 -3.58 -0.80 0.91
C LEU A 59 -3.87 -2.11 0.16
N LEU A 60 -3.72 -3.26 0.83
CA LEU A 60 -4.03 -4.57 0.23
C LEU A 60 -5.48 -4.65 -0.22
N ARG A 61 -6.44 -4.20 0.61
CA ARG A 61 -7.85 -4.15 0.24
C ARG A 61 -8.12 -3.21 -0.94
N ALA A 62 -7.45 -2.06 -0.99
CA ALA A 62 -7.57 -1.14 -2.11
C ALA A 62 -7.03 -1.74 -3.42
N LEU A 63 -5.94 -2.50 -3.34
CA LEU A 63 -5.40 -3.26 -4.47
C LEU A 63 -6.39 -4.34 -4.95
N GLU A 64 -7.00 -5.10 -4.05
CA GLU A 64 -8.03 -6.09 -4.38
C GLU A 64 -9.25 -5.43 -5.06
N LYS A 65 -9.74 -4.31 -4.50
CA LYS A 65 -10.83 -3.51 -5.09
C LYS A 65 -10.46 -2.99 -6.49
N ALA A 66 -9.19 -2.68 -6.75
CA ALA A 66 -8.70 -2.27 -8.06
C ALA A 66 -8.52 -3.44 -9.05
N GLY A 67 -8.73 -4.69 -8.60
CA GLY A 67 -8.63 -5.91 -9.40
C GLY A 67 -7.25 -6.56 -9.39
N VAL A 68 -6.39 -6.19 -8.44
CA VAL A 68 -5.09 -6.85 -8.23
C VAL A 68 -5.26 -8.01 -7.26
N ASP A 69 -4.90 -9.21 -7.71
CA ASP A 69 -4.82 -10.38 -6.81
C ASP A 69 -3.54 -10.29 -5.98
N VAL A 70 -3.67 -9.80 -4.75
CA VAL A 70 -2.53 -9.60 -3.83
C VAL A 70 -1.91 -10.91 -3.33
N TYR A 71 -2.62 -12.04 -3.44
CA TYR A 71 -2.12 -13.35 -3.01
C TYR A 71 -1.40 -14.11 -4.13
N ALA A 72 -1.83 -13.90 -5.38
CA ALA A 72 -1.19 -14.50 -6.56
C ALA A 72 -0.07 -13.63 -7.16
N THR A 73 0.01 -12.34 -6.81
CA THR A 73 1.02 -11.42 -7.36
C THR A 73 2.43 -11.79 -6.89
N ILE A 74 3.32 -12.13 -7.83
CA ILE A 74 4.72 -12.47 -7.55
C ILE A 74 5.60 -11.21 -7.62
N ILE A 75 6.27 -10.88 -6.51
CA ILE A 75 7.28 -9.81 -6.45
C ILE A 75 8.68 -10.43 -6.55
N VAL A 76 9.46 -10.00 -7.55
CA VAL A 76 10.84 -10.46 -7.75
C VAL A 76 11.81 -9.47 -7.13
N TRP A 77 12.50 -9.89 -6.06
CA TRP A 77 13.57 -9.11 -5.45
C TRP A 77 14.87 -9.24 -6.26
N LYS A 78 15.35 -8.14 -6.83
CA LYS A 78 16.71 -8.12 -7.40
C LYS A 78 17.69 -7.86 -6.26
N LYS A 79 18.65 -8.78 -6.03
CA LYS A 79 19.78 -8.51 -5.13
C LYS A 79 20.51 -7.26 -5.61
N GLY A 80 20.59 -6.25 -4.75
CA GLY A 80 21.31 -5.02 -5.05
C GLY A 80 22.77 -5.34 -5.41
N THR A 81 23.24 -4.83 -6.54
CA THR A 81 24.67 -4.80 -6.85
C THR A 81 25.34 -3.91 -5.82
N LYS A 82 26.04 -4.49 -4.83
CA LYS A 82 26.96 -3.71 -4.00
C LYS A 82 27.97 -3.09 -4.96
N LYS A 83 27.87 -1.78 -5.23
CA LYS A 83 28.99 -1.03 -5.81
C LYS A 83 30.12 -1.17 -4.80
N LYS A 84 31.18 -1.89 -5.16
CA LYS A 84 32.45 -1.78 -4.43
C LYS A 84 32.93 -0.36 -4.68
N SER A 85 32.79 0.50 -3.68
CA SER A 85 33.52 1.76 -3.61
C SER A 85 34.99 1.35 -3.50
N GLY A 86 35.72 1.44 -4.61
CA GLY A 86 37.18 1.32 -4.60
C GLY A 86 37.73 2.57 -3.91
N VAL A 87 38.47 2.35 -2.83
CA VAL A 87 39.45 3.31 -2.30
C VAL A 87 40.76 3.03 -3.04
#